data_AF-L1LEJ5-F1
#
_entry.id   AF-L1LEJ5-F1
#
_cell.length_a   1.000
_cell.length_b   1.000
_cell.length_c   1.000
_cell.angle_alpha   90.00
_cell.angle_beta   90.00
_cell.angle_gamma   90.00
#
_symmetry.space_group_name_H-M   'P 1'
#
loop_
_entity.id
_entity.type
_entity.pdbx_description
1 polymer ?
#
loop_
_entity_poly.entity_id
_entity_poly.type
_entity_poly.pdbx_seq_one_letter_code
_entity_poly.pdbx_strand_id
1 'polypeptide(L)'
;MTCCRCITLLLAVSLHPGVFGAEKSPIRLDIGRQTNYRSTGQEIDVKSHKDGEETFYTHTLSKPAHLSDIMVDGHYIHADLFPFKDELILSSLVYWRYDKPDMLTLNLERSQVFLWNNGNGRLVPQASTFGEEVDNEVTIDISSSTSYTKNGKSVKVKQLSSTLHPNYAVYCHTADVFVVKEIVFEGKIQRGLHIGCKVFSVQVYKWADKPLLVEFELFNSRVKAFARIGEQWVPFNIPDISSPKRKWYMRGFLEYISCRNKHGVSLDIGKMSNGSYRDRKCGFRNLPKYDSEPISLKVYTGRDLAGYKKITHTPAVVPFDLQRVAIALPNGSHEIVFMNVPNKPVKQFSVFCNGNKPLYIEVHADKYYYYSYSGGNAWALSGFSMQPASSSAVVSVLNFLKRKRT
;
A
#
# COMPACT_ATOMS: atom_id res chain seq x y z
N MET A 1 33.80 12.19 -11.78
CA MET A 1 34.31 13.28 -10.93
C MET A 1 34.36 12.78 -9.50
N THR A 2 35.54 12.89 -8.92
CA THR A 2 36.04 12.28 -7.69
C THR A 2 35.42 12.82 -6.41
N CYS A 3 35.48 11.95 -5.38
CA CYS A 3 35.69 12.24 -3.96
C CYS A 3 34.47 12.13 -3.03
N CYS A 4 34.34 10.99 -2.35
CA CYS A 4 34.03 10.96 -0.93
C CYS A 4 34.85 9.83 -0.29
N ARG A 5 35.88 10.24 0.46
CA ARG A 5 36.77 9.35 1.20
C ARG A 5 35.97 8.69 2.32
N CYS A 6 36.07 7.36 2.39
CA CYS A 6 35.68 6.58 3.55
C CYS A 6 36.53 7.01 4.74
N ILE A 7 35.90 7.49 5.81
CA ILE A 7 36.51 7.59 7.13
C ILE A 7 36.19 6.27 7.84
N THR A 8 37.18 5.40 7.91
CA THR A 8 37.13 4.16 8.70
C THR A 8 37.45 4.54 10.15
N LEU A 9 36.45 4.57 11.03
CA LEU A 9 36.67 4.72 12.47
C LEU A 9 36.77 3.32 13.10
N LEU A 10 37.97 2.95 13.53
CA LEU A 10 38.26 1.77 14.34
C LEU A 10 37.64 1.96 15.75
N LEU A 11 36.60 1.18 16.06
CA LEU A 11 36.13 0.98 17.43
C LEU A 11 36.52 -0.43 17.88
N ALA A 12 37.55 -0.52 18.72
CA ALA A 12 37.84 -1.73 19.47
C ALA A 12 36.83 -1.83 20.61
N VAL A 13 35.91 -2.81 20.52
CA VAL A 13 34.96 -3.12 21.59
C VAL A 13 35.47 -4.36 22.34
N SER A 14 35.94 -4.15 23.57
CA SER A 14 36.18 -5.23 24.52
C SER A 14 34.87 -5.58 25.23
N LEU A 15 34.29 -6.73 24.88
CA LEU A 15 33.13 -7.30 25.56
C LEU A 15 33.56 -7.93 26.90
N HIS A 16 32.95 -7.48 28.00
CA HIS A 16 32.85 -8.26 29.24
C HIS A 16 31.37 -8.51 29.53
N PRO A 17 30.95 -9.75 29.84
CA PRO A 17 29.58 -10.06 30.22
C PRO A 17 29.38 -9.87 31.72
N GLY A 18 28.28 -9.24 32.14
CA GLY A 18 27.92 -9.25 33.56
C GLY A 18 26.81 -8.31 34.02
N VAL A 19 25.70 -8.93 34.42
CA VAL A 19 24.82 -8.58 35.55
C VAL A 19 23.74 -7.50 35.34
N PHE A 20 22.49 -7.99 35.25
CA PHE A 20 21.25 -7.26 35.49
C PHE A 20 21.22 -6.72 36.93
N GLY A 21 20.97 -5.42 37.10
CA GLY A 21 20.73 -4.80 38.40
C GLY A 21 20.39 -3.31 38.34
N ALA A 22 19.23 -2.98 38.94
CA ALA A 22 18.64 -1.65 39.20
C ALA A 22 18.18 -0.83 37.98
N GLU A 23 16.87 -0.54 37.92
CA GLU A 23 16.31 0.54 37.09
C GLU A 23 17.03 1.84 37.45
N LYS A 24 17.87 2.30 36.52
CA LYS A 24 18.54 3.59 36.63
C LYS A 24 17.62 4.67 36.10
N SER A 25 17.52 5.76 36.86
CA SER A 25 16.81 6.96 36.45
C SER A 25 17.26 7.41 35.06
N PRO A 26 16.33 7.77 34.16
CA PRO A 26 16.66 8.31 32.84
C PRO A 26 17.63 9.49 32.93
N ILE A 27 18.46 9.67 31.89
CA ILE A 27 19.39 10.78 31.80
C ILE A 27 18.75 11.99 31.10
N ARG A 28 19.24 13.18 31.48
CA ARG A 28 19.00 14.42 30.76
C ARG A 28 20.27 14.80 30.00
N LEU A 29 20.20 14.85 28.68
CA LEU A 29 21.33 15.18 27.83
C LEU A 29 21.41 16.70 27.65
N ASP A 30 22.43 17.34 28.19
CA ASP A 30 22.69 18.78 27.99
C ASP A 30 23.68 18.96 26.83
N ILE A 31 23.17 19.41 25.67
CA ILE A 31 23.92 19.63 24.44
C ILE A 31 24.60 21.01 24.39
N GLY A 32 24.31 21.87 25.38
CA GLY A 32 25.02 23.14 25.59
C GLY A 32 26.39 22.97 26.28
N ARG A 33 26.61 21.81 26.91
CA ARG A 33 27.85 21.54 27.66
C ARG A 33 29.03 21.27 26.72
N GLN A 34 30.07 22.07 26.89
CA GLN A 34 31.34 21.93 26.16
C GLN A 34 32.42 21.16 26.96
N THR A 35 32.13 20.82 28.22
CA THR A 35 33.02 20.11 29.14
C THR A 35 32.25 19.02 29.88
N ASN A 36 32.99 18.08 30.47
CA ASN A 36 32.42 16.93 31.20
C ASN A 36 31.44 17.36 32.27
N TYR A 37 30.34 16.62 32.39
CA TYR A 37 29.29 16.91 33.37
C TYR A 37 28.63 15.64 33.90
N ARG A 38 27.80 15.82 34.93
CA ARG A 38 27.05 14.75 35.57
C ARG A 38 25.56 14.95 35.35
N SER A 39 24.87 13.90 34.90
CA SER A 39 23.42 13.88 34.72
C SER A 39 22.84 12.67 35.43
N THR A 40 21.87 12.90 36.34
CA THR A 40 21.18 11.85 37.12
C THR A 40 22.12 10.78 37.73
N GLY A 41 23.29 11.21 38.21
CA GLY A 41 24.29 10.37 38.86
C GLY A 41 25.30 9.70 37.92
N GLN A 42 25.16 9.89 36.60
CA GLN A 42 26.04 9.38 35.57
C GLN A 42 26.99 10.46 35.03
N GLU A 43 28.26 10.09 34.82
CA GLU A 43 29.24 10.95 34.15
C GLU A 43 29.10 10.86 32.63
N ILE A 44 29.11 12.04 32.00
CA ILE A 44 29.09 12.24 30.55
C ILE A 44 30.40 12.95 30.18
N ASP A 45 31.23 12.24 29.41
CA ASP A 45 32.50 12.75 28.90
C ASP A 45 32.26 13.55 27.61
N VAL A 46 32.81 14.75 27.52
CA VAL A 46 32.62 15.66 26.40
C VAL A 46 33.96 15.93 25.75
N LYS A 47 34.09 15.49 24.49
CA LYS A 47 35.28 15.74 23.67
C LYS A 47 34.94 16.67 22.51
N SER A 48 35.76 17.68 22.29
CA SER A 48 35.63 18.56 21.14
C SER A 48 36.53 18.12 19.99
N HIS A 49 36.04 18.31 18.77
CA HIS A 49 36.79 18.17 17.54
C HIS A 49 36.47 19.35 16.63
N LYS A 50 37.49 19.88 15.94
CA LYS A 50 37.33 20.96 14.96
C LYS A 50 37.57 20.42 13.56
N ASP A 51 36.67 20.75 12.65
CA ASP A 51 36.81 20.50 11.22
C ASP A 51 36.63 21.83 10.47
N GLY A 52 37.74 22.48 10.11
CA GLY A 52 37.71 23.86 9.59
C GLY A 52 37.22 24.87 10.64
N GLU A 53 36.21 25.67 10.27
CA GLU A 53 35.54 26.63 11.18
C GLU A 53 34.45 25.97 12.05
N GLU A 54 34.19 24.69 11.83
CA GLU A 54 33.13 23.96 12.49
C GLU A 54 33.63 23.30 13.77
N THR A 55 32.80 23.32 14.82
CA THR A 55 33.12 22.68 16.09
C THR A 55 32.07 21.61 16.42
N PHE A 56 32.55 20.42 16.74
CA PHE A 56 31.73 19.29 17.12
C PHE A 56 32.04 18.88 18.56
N TYR A 57 31.01 18.61 19.34
CA TYR A 57 31.13 18.08 20.70
C TYR A 57 30.52 16.68 20.75
N THR A 58 31.35 15.70 21.10
CA THR A 58 30.90 14.31 21.31
C THR A 58 30.66 14.09 22.79
N HIS A 59 29.43 13.77 23.15
CA HIS A 59 29.03 13.42 24.50
C HIS A 59 28.95 11.90 24.59
N THR A 60 29.80 11.31 25.41
CA THR A 60 29.88 9.85 25.59
C THR A 60 29.42 9.49 26.98
N LEU A 61 28.44 8.59 27.08
CA LEU A 61 27.98 8.10 28.36
C LEU A 61 28.90 6.98 28.84
N SER A 62 29.23 6.99 30.12
CA SER A 62 29.98 5.90 30.76
C SER A 62 29.26 4.52 30.70
N LYS A 63 27.94 4.52 30.51
CA LYS A 63 27.05 3.35 30.37
C LYS A 63 25.81 3.74 29.54
N PRO A 64 25.21 2.83 28.76
CA PRO A 64 23.93 3.12 28.08
C PRO A 64 22.82 3.49 29.08
N ALA A 65 21.95 4.43 28.71
CA ALA A 65 20.84 4.87 29.57
C ALA A 65 19.62 5.36 28.77
N HIS A 66 18.42 5.35 29.36
CA HIS A 66 17.24 5.96 28.72
C HIS A 66 17.34 7.48 28.73
N LEU A 67 16.93 8.13 27.65
CA LEU A 67 16.88 9.58 27.55
C LEU A 67 15.50 10.09 27.99
N SER A 68 15.43 10.96 29.00
CA SER A 68 14.18 11.65 29.34
C SER A 68 14.02 12.95 28.57
N ASP A 69 15.08 13.77 28.57
CA ASP A 69 15.03 15.15 28.11
C ASP A 69 16.33 15.53 27.42
N ILE A 70 16.23 16.47 26.48
CA ILE A 70 17.37 17.19 25.91
C ILE A 70 17.33 18.62 26.45
N MET A 71 18.49 19.14 26.83
CA MET A 71 18.66 20.48 27.39
C MET A 71 19.74 21.25 26.61
N VAL A 72 19.65 22.56 26.61
CA VAL A 72 20.70 23.48 26.16
C VAL A 72 21.01 24.41 27.33
N ASP A 73 22.22 24.34 27.86
CA ASP A 73 22.69 25.16 28.99
C ASP A 73 21.78 25.03 30.22
N GLY A 74 21.31 23.81 30.50
CA GLY A 74 20.37 23.51 31.59
C GLY A 74 18.91 23.86 31.31
N HIS A 75 18.57 24.43 30.16
CA HIS A 75 17.18 24.72 29.76
C HIS A 75 16.62 23.64 28.85
N TYR A 76 15.39 23.18 29.11
CA TYR A 76 14.71 22.19 28.28
C TYR A 76 14.53 22.68 26.84
N ILE A 77 14.85 21.82 25.87
CA ILE A 77 14.52 22.03 24.45
C ILE A 77 13.54 20.95 24.01
N HIS A 78 12.46 21.36 23.33
CA HIS A 78 11.43 20.40 22.94
C HIS A 78 11.94 19.51 21.80
N ALA A 79 11.94 18.20 22.02
CA ALA A 79 12.22 17.18 21.01
C ALA A 79 11.17 16.07 21.11
N ASP A 80 10.65 15.61 19.97
CA ASP A 80 9.73 14.47 19.96
C ASP A 80 10.53 13.16 20.06
N LEU A 81 10.73 12.71 21.31
CA LEU A 81 11.48 11.50 21.63
C LEU A 81 10.58 10.26 21.72
N PHE A 82 9.26 10.40 21.53
CA PHE A 82 8.32 9.28 21.64
C PHE A 82 8.71 8.05 20.79
N PRO A 83 9.23 8.20 19.55
CA PRO A 83 9.62 7.05 18.73
C PRO A 83 10.82 6.27 19.26
N PHE A 84 11.58 6.81 20.22
CA PHE A 84 12.86 6.26 20.69
C PHE A 84 12.91 6.07 22.21
N LYS A 85 11.77 6.20 22.89
CA LYS A 85 11.67 6.19 24.36
C LYS A 85 12.22 4.90 24.99
N ASP A 86 12.08 3.79 24.28
CA ASP A 86 12.49 2.46 24.73
C ASP A 86 13.95 2.12 24.34
N GLU A 87 14.66 3.00 23.63
CA GLU A 87 16.07 2.80 23.27
C GLU A 87 17.02 3.48 24.27
N LEU A 88 18.17 2.85 24.52
CA LEU A 88 19.23 3.43 25.33
C LEU A 88 20.14 4.29 24.45
N ILE A 89 20.51 5.47 24.93
CA ILE A 89 21.51 6.33 24.29
C ILE A 89 22.90 5.87 24.68
N LEU A 90 23.78 5.77 23.68
CA LEU A 90 25.19 5.42 23.82
C LEU A 90 26.07 6.68 23.83
N SER A 91 25.80 7.57 22.88
CA SER A 91 26.51 8.84 22.73
C SER A 91 25.68 9.82 21.92
N SER A 92 26.15 11.07 21.85
CA SER A 92 25.63 12.05 20.90
C SER A 92 26.76 12.87 20.30
N LEU A 93 26.54 13.35 19.07
CA LEU A 93 27.41 14.30 18.39
C LEU A 93 26.63 15.60 18.20
N VAL A 94 27.16 16.70 18.70
CA VAL A 94 26.54 18.03 18.63
C VAL A 94 27.39 18.90 17.73
N TYR A 95 26.81 19.35 16.63
CA TYR A 95 27.40 20.36 15.76
C TYR A 95 27.05 21.76 16.24
N TRP A 96 28.07 22.58 16.45
CA TRP A 96 27.94 23.96 16.87
C TRP A 96 28.23 24.90 15.71
N ARG A 97 27.34 25.88 15.54
CA ARG A 97 27.47 26.96 14.57
C ARG A 97 27.18 28.28 15.28
N TYR A 98 28.04 29.29 15.12
CA TYR A 98 27.90 30.60 15.77
C TYR A 98 27.69 30.49 17.30
N ASP A 99 28.53 29.71 17.96
CA ASP A 99 28.52 29.48 19.42
C ASP A 99 27.20 28.92 19.96
N LYS A 100 26.43 28.19 19.14
CA LYS A 100 25.18 27.53 19.56
C LYS A 100 25.04 26.13 18.97
N PRO A 101 24.38 25.19 19.68
CA PRO A 101 24.01 23.89 19.13
C PRO A 101 23.02 24.05 17.97
N ASP A 102 23.38 23.51 16.82
CA ASP A 102 22.61 23.68 15.58
C ASP A 102 22.09 22.33 15.04
N MET A 103 22.90 21.28 15.14
CA MET A 103 22.50 19.92 14.79
C MET A 103 22.95 18.93 15.87
N LEU A 104 22.11 17.94 16.15
CA LEU A 104 22.33 16.89 17.12
C LEU A 104 22.13 15.54 16.46
N THR A 105 23.11 14.66 16.58
CA THR A 105 23.00 13.24 16.25
C THR A 105 22.96 12.44 17.54
N LEU A 106 21.88 11.70 17.77
CA LEU A 106 21.78 10.72 18.86
C LEU A 106 22.21 9.36 18.33
N ASN A 107 23.19 8.74 18.98
CA ASN A 107 23.56 7.36 18.75
C ASN A 107 22.90 6.50 19.82
N LEU A 108 21.87 5.77 19.42
CA LEU A 108 21.10 4.86 20.26
C LEU A 108 21.58 3.43 20.03
N GLU A 109 21.18 2.50 20.89
CA GLU A 109 21.59 1.09 20.80
C GLU A 109 21.28 0.44 19.46
N ARG A 110 20.16 0.81 18.82
CA ARG A 110 19.74 0.20 17.56
C ARG A 110 19.68 1.21 16.43
N SER A 111 19.70 2.50 16.72
CA SER A 111 19.40 3.55 15.77
C SER A 111 20.29 4.78 15.91
N GLN A 112 20.33 5.59 14.87
CA GLN A 112 20.91 6.92 14.89
C GLN A 112 19.85 7.92 14.45
N VAL A 113 19.69 9.01 15.20
CA VAL A 113 18.67 10.03 14.94
C VAL A 113 19.35 11.36 14.73
N PHE A 114 19.04 12.02 13.61
CA PHE A 114 19.48 13.38 13.31
C PHE A 114 18.37 14.38 13.61
N LEU A 115 18.68 15.29 14.52
CA LEU A 115 17.82 16.35 15.00
C LEU A 115 18.41 17.71 14.60
N TRP A 116 17.59 18.57 14.00
CA TRP A 116 17.97 19.94 13.67
C TRP A 116 17.32 20.94 14.61
N ASN A 117 18.11 21.91 15.07
CA ASN A 117 17.60 23.08 15.76
C ASN A 117 16.97 24.01 14.74
N ASN A 118 15.67 24.25 14.85
CA ASN A 118 14.96 25.14 13.93
C ASN A 118 14.96 26.62 14.37
N GLY A 119 15.75 26.97 15.40
CA GLY A 119 15.87 28.33 15.93
C GLY A 119 14.74 28.75 16.89
N ASN A 120 13.69 27.94 17.06
CA ASN A 120 12.52 28.26 17.88
C ASN A 120 12.45 27.44 19.19
N GLY A 121 13.61 27.03 19.73
CA GLY A 121 13.66 26.19 20.94
C GLY A 121 13.09 24.78 20.72
N ARG A 122 13.18 24.26 19.49
CA ARG A 122 12.72 22.92 19.11
C ARG A 122 13.73 22.19 18.25
N LEU A 123 13.91 20.91 18.56
CA LEU A 123 14.64 19.95 17.74
C LEU A 123 13.66 19.14 16.89
N VAL A 124 13.91 19.09 15.58
CA VAL A 124 13.06 18.39 14.61
C VAL A 124 13.84 17.23 13.97
N PRO A 125 13.30 15.99 13.95
CA PRO A 125 13.92 14.88 13.24
C PRO A 125 13.99 15.12 11.74
N GLN A 126 15.19 15.04 11.15
CA GLN A 126 15.41 15.18 9.71
C GLN A 126 15.64 13.82 9.03
N ALA A 127 16.35 12.92 9.71
CA ALA A 127 16.62 11.56 9.24
C ALA A 127 16.88 10.65 10.45
N SER A 128 16.60 9.36 10.30
CA SER A 128 17.15 8.33 11.17
C SER A 128 17.87 7.30 10.29
N THR A 129 19.12 7.02 10.59
CA THR A 129 19.89 5.94 9.99
C THR A 129 20.09 4.88 11.05
N PHE A 130 19.68 3.65 10.82
CA PHE A 130 19.98 2.60 11.77
C PHE A 130 21.40 2.11 11.52
N GLY A 131 22.31 2.42 12.44
CA GLY A 131 23.67 1.88 12.49
C GLY A 131 23.67 0.45 13.03
N GLU A 132 23.01 -0.46 12.32
CA GLU A 132 23.26 -1.90 12.41
C GLU A 132 23.07 -2.47 11.00
N GLU A 133 24.09 -3.18 10.50
CA GLU A 133 23.94 -4.15 9.42
C GLU A 133 22.81 -5.10 9.81
N VAL A 134 21.64 -4.88 9.22
CA VAL A 134 20.60 -5.89 9.27
C VAL A 134 21.00 -6.92 8.23
N ASP A 135 21.67 -7.98 8.69
CA ASP A 135 21.87 -9.26 7.98
C ASP A 135 20.53 -9.98 7.67
N ASN A 136 19.41 -9.26 7.81
CA ASN A 136 18.07 -9.71 7.48
C ASN A 136 17.62 -9.11 6.15
N GLU A 137 18.42 -9.38 5.12
CA GLU A 137 18.01 -9.23 3.73
C GLU A 137 16.97 -10.31 3.39
N VAL A 138 15.76 -9.87 3.02
CA VAL A 138 14.65 -10.77 2.71
C VAL A 138 14.22 -10.57 1.26
N THR A 139 14.09 -11.67 0.52
CA THR A 139 13.47 -11.68 -0.80
C THR A 139 11.96 -11.82 -0.66
N ILE A 140 11.22 -10.83 -1.17
CA ILE A 140 9.76 -10.82 -1.11
C ILE A 140 9.16 -11.38 -2.40
N ASP A 141 8.49 -12.52 -2.29
CA ASP A 141 7.68 -13.10 -3.34
C ASP A 141 6.26 -12.55 -3.33
N ILE A 142 6.00 -11.56 -4.21
CA ILE A 142 4.68 -10.92 -4.32
C ILE A 142 3.67 -11.79 -5.08
N SER A 143 4.06 -12.94 -5.63
CA SER A 143 3.11 -13.92 -6.17
C SER A 143 2.49 -14.79 -5.07
N SER A 144 3.20 -15.00 -3.95
CA SER A 144 2.73 -15.88 -2.88
C SER A 144 1.46 -15.36 -2.19
N SER A 145 0.55 -16.28 -1.87
CA SER A 145 -0.65 -16.07 -1.04
C SER A 145 -0.56 -16.77 0.32
N THR A 146 0.51 -17.56 0.55
CA THR A 146 0.77 -18.32 1.78
C THR A 146 2.17 -18.02 2.31
N SER A 147 2.40 -18.28 3.60
CA SER A 147 3.74 -18.14 4.20
C SER A 147 4.76 -19.01 3.48
N TYR A 148 6.00 -18.54 3.41
CA TYR A 148 7.09 -19.22 2.69
C TYR A 148 8.43 -18.98 3.36
N THR A 149 9.42 -19.80 3.01
CA THR A 149 10.82 -19.60 3.37
C THR A 149 11.63 -19.38 2.10
N LYS A 150 12.41 -18.31 2.05
CA LYS A 150 13.27 -17.98 0.90
C LYS A 150 14.64 -17.58 1.41
N ASN A 151 15.70 -18.20 0.87
CA ASN A 151 17.09 -17.98 1.31
C ASN A 151 17.27 -18.15 2.83
N GLY A 152 16.60 -19.15 3.43
CA GLY A 152 16.67 -19.42 4.88
C GLY A 152 15.87 -18.43 5.76
N LYS A 153 15.21 -17.43 5.18
CA LYS A 153 14.36 -16.46 5.91
C LYS A 153 12.89 -16.80 5.74
N SER A 154 12.16 -16.84 6.86
CA SER A 154 10.73 -17.13 6.87
C SER A 154 9.90 -15.85 6.76
N VAL A 155 8.99 -15.82 5.78
CA VAL A 155 8.04 -14.72 5.56
C VAL A 155 6.63 -15.23 5.84
N LYS A 156 5.96 -14.60 6.80
CA LYS A 156 4.56 -14.86 7.12
C LYS A 156 3.68 -14.10 6.13
N VAL A 157 2.66 -14.76 5.58
CA VAL A 157 1.70 -14.12 4.69
C VAL A 157 0.30 -14.27 5.25
N LYS A 158 -0.39 -13.14 5.40
CA LYS A 158 -1.78 -13.09 5.85
C LYS A 158 -2.63 -12.35 4.83
N GLN A 159 -3.73 -12.96 4.39
CA GLN A 159 -4.74 -12.23 3.64
C GLN A 159 -5.49 -11.29 4.59
N LEU A 160 -5.52 -10.00 4.26
CA LEU A 160 -6.28 -9.00 4.99
C LEU A 160 -7.73 -9.01 4.51
N SER A 161 -8.68 -9.15 5.43
CA SER A 161 -10.10 -9.03 5.10
C SER A 161 -10.41 -7.56 4.78
N SER A 162 -10.60 -7.24 3.51
CA SER A 162 -11.09 -5.92 3.11
C SER A 162 -12.53 -6.03 2.63
N THR A 163 -13.46 -5.48 3.43
CA THR A 163 -14.84 -5.24 2.97
C THR A 163 -14.93 -4.07 1.98
N LEU A 164 -13.85 -3.29 1.87
CA LEU A 164 -13.79 -2.02 1.16
C LEU A 164 -13.29 -2.17 -0.27
N HIS A 165 -12.49 -3.21 -0.49
CA HIS A 165 -11.98 -3.65 -1.76
C HIS A 165 -12.42 -5.11 -1.92
N PRO A 166 -13.73 -5.37 -2.17
CA PRO A 166 -14.06 -6.57 -2.91
C PRO A 166 -13.33 -6.46 -4.26
N ASN A 167 -13.39 -7.38 -5.18
CA ASN A 167 -12.56 -7.56 -6.36
C ASN A 167 -11.04 -7.70 -6.13
N TYR A 168 -10.47 -7.15 -5.05
CA TYR A 168 -9.03 -7.16 -4.78
C TYR A 168 -8.68 -7.95 -3.51
N ALA A 169 -7.74 -8.88 -3.63
CA ALA A 169 -7.16 -9.56 -2.49
C ALA A 169 -5.93 -8.78 -1.99
N VAL A 170 -5.85 -8.53 -0.69
CA VAL A 170 -4.70 -7.85 -0.09
C VAL A 170 -3.94 -8.86 0.76
N TYR A 171 -2.68 -9.08 0.44
CA TYR A 171 -1.80 -9.98 1.18
C TYR A 171 -0.72 -9.17 1.90
N CYS A 172 -0.63 -9.35 3.22
CA CYS A 172 0.40 -8.74 4.04
C CYS A 172 1.52 -9.74 4.29
N HIS A 173 2.70 -9.43 3.78
CA HIS A 173 3.94 -10.17 3.97
C HIS A 173 4.71 -9.53 5.13
N THR A 174 5.01 -10.30 6.15
CA THR A 174 5.73 -9.85 7.33
C THR A 174 6.86 -10.80 7.70
N ALA A 175 7.93 -10.24 8.25
CA ALA A 175 9.03 -10.94 8.88
C ALA A 175 9.52 -10.06 10.03
N ASP A 176 10.53 -10.50 10.78
CA ASP A 176 11.29 -9.58 11.62
C ASP A 176 11.85 -8.46 10.74
N VAL A 177 11.93 -7.24 11.27
CA VAL A 177 12.33 -6.03 10.52
C VAL A 177 13.47 -6.35 9.56
N PHE A 178 13.26 -6.02 8.28
CA PHE A 178 14.11 -6.51 7.21
C PHE A 178 14.42 -5.44 6.18
N VAL A 179 15.52 -5.66 5.44
CA VAL A 179 15.82 -4.93 4.22
C VAL A 179 15.33 -5.76 3.04
N VAL A 180 14.61 -5.13 2.12
CA VAL A 180 14.15 -5.81 0.90
C VAL A 180 15.35 -5.99 -0.02
N LYS A 181 15.83 -7.24 -0.12
CA LYS A 181 16.92 -7.59 -1.04
C LYS A 181 16.43 -7.50 -2.48
N GLU A 182 15.35 -8.24 -2.74
CA GLU A 182 14.75 -8.40 -4.05
C GLU A 182 13.25 -8.61 -3.92
N ILE A 183 12.53 -8.20 -4.95
CA ILE A 183 11.11 -8.50 -5.10
C ILE A 183 10.94 -9.38 -6.32
N VAL A 184 10.25 -10.50 -6.15
CA VAL A 184 10.04 -11.47 -7.20
C VAL A 184 8.56 -11.72 -7.43
N PHE A 185 8.18 -11.89 -8.69
CA PHE A 185 6.84 -12.29 -9.11
C PHE A 185 6.99 -13.45 -10.07
N GLU A 186 6.38 -14.60 -9.75
CA GLU A 186 6.48 -15.82 -10.54
C GLU A 186 7.94 -16.22 -10.84
N GLY A 187 8.78 -16.12 -9.81
CA GLY A 187 10.21 -16.44 -9.88
C GLY A 187 11.10 -15.39 -10.58
N LYS A 188 10.53 -14.31 -11.13
CA LYS A 188 11.30 -13.27 -11.83
C LYS A 188 11.49 -12.01 -10.98
N ILE A 189 12.72 -11.52 -10.92
CA ILE A 189 13.06 -10.26 -10.24
C ILE A 189 12.32 -9.09 -10.89
N GLN A 190 11.64 -8.31 -10.07
CA GLN A 190 10.86 -7.15 -10.45
C GLN A 190 11.73 -5.89 -10.35
N ARG A 191 12.09 -5.31 -11.50
CA ARG A 191 12.86 -4.06 -11.57
C ARG A 191 11.97 -2.85 -11.27
N GLY A 192 12.56 -1.79 -10.72
CA GLY A 192 11.86 -0.53 -10.40
C GLY A 192 11.24 -0.48 -9.00
N LEU A 193 11.25 -1.59 -8.26
CA LEU A 193 10.85 -1.66 -6.86
C LEU A 193 12.09 -1.55 -5.96
N HIS A 194 12.54 -0.31 -5.72
CA HIS A 194 13.71 -0.08 -4.86
C HIS A 194 13.31 0.57 -3.53
N ILE A 195 13.63 -0.13 -2.43
CA ILE A 195 13.37 0.32 -1.06
C ILE A 195 14.71 0.43 -0.34
N GLY A 196 15.25 1.64 -0.24
CA GLY A 196 16.52 1.91 0.45
C GLY A 196 16.42 1.97 1.98
N CYS A 197 15.40 1.38 2.60
CA CYS A 197 15.14 1.47 4.04
C CYS A 197 14.60 0.15 4.61
N LYS A 198 14.71 -0.02 5.93
CA LYS A 198 14.10 -1.13 6.67
C LYS A 198 12.57 -1.10 6.57
N VAL A 199 11.96 -2.28 6.49
CA VAL A 199 10.53 -2.50 6.26
C VAL A 199 9.95 -3.38 7.38
N PHE A 200 8.74 -3.03 7.84
CA PHE A 200 7.94 -3.85 8.76
C PHE A 200 7.06 -4.83 8.01
N SER A 201 6.37 -4.33 6.98
CA SER A 201 5.40 -5.12 6.23
C SER A 201 5.37 -4.72 4.76
N VAL A 202 5.03 -5.69 3.91
CA VAL A 202 4.76 -5.47 2.48
C VAL A 202 3.34 -5.91 2.18
N GLN A 203 2.49 -4.96 1.78
CA GLN A 203 1.11 -5.24 1.38
C GLN A 203 1.01 -5.31 -0.13
N VAL A 204 0.49 -6.42 -0.65
CA VAL A 204 0.34 -6.67 -2.08
C VAL A 204 -1.15 -6.73 -2.41
N TYR A 205 -1.61 -5.78 -3.22
CA TYR A 205 -2.98 -5.74 -3.72
C TYR A 205 -3.02 -6.48 -5.05
N LYS A 206 -3.80 -7.55 -5.12
CA LYS A 206 -3.93 -8.42 -6.28
C LYS A 206 -5.34 -8.38 -6.83
N TRP A 207 -5.43 -8.45 -8.15
CA TRP A 207 -6.66 -8.79 -8.87
C TRP A 207 -6.42 -10.07 -9.67
N ALA A 208 -7.23 -11.11 -9.45
CA ALA A 208 -7.05 -12.41 -10.11
C ALA A 208 -5.59 -12.92 -10.04
N ASP A 209 -4.99 -12.86 -8.84
CA ASP A 209 -3.59 -13.17 -8.53
C ASP A 209 -2.51 -12.30 -9.20
N LYS A 210 -2.91 -11.34 -10.05
CA LYS A 210 -2.01 -10.35 -10.62
C LYS A 210 -1.79 -9.19 -9.65
N PRO A 211 -0.54 -8.91 -9.23
CA PRO A 211 -0.27 -7.78 -8.34
C PRO A 211 -0.42 -6.46 -9.11
N LEU A 212 -1.23 -5.56 -8.55
CA LEU A 212 -1.52 -4.24 -9.10
C LEU A 212 -0.81 -3.12 -8.35
N LEU A 213 -0.66 -3.28 -7.03
CA LEU A 213 -0.06 -2.30 -6.15
C LEU A 213 0.70 -3.02 -5.05
N VAL A 214 1.90 -2.52 -4.74
CA VAL A 214 2.68 -2.96 -3.58
C VAL A 214 2.93 -1.75 -2.70
N GLU A 215 2.67 -1.91 -1.40
CA GLU A 215 2.97 -0.93 -0.37
C GLU A 215 3.97 -1.48 0.63
N PHE A 216 4.91 -0.63 1.03
CA PHE A 216 5.93 -0.91 2.01
C PHE A 216 5.69 -0.02 3.21
N GLU A 217 5.41 -0.64 4.34
CA GLU A 217 5.40 0.03 5.63
C GLU A 217 6.85 0.12 6.11
N LEU A 218 7.42 1.31 6.04
CA LEU A 218 8.79 1.55 6.44
C LEU A 218 8.90 1.60 7.96
N PHE A 219 10.11 1.36 8.46
CA PHE A 219 10.37 1.38 9.90
C PHE A 219 10.01 2.72 10.58
N ASN A 220 10.11 3.83 9.85
CA ASN A 220 9.72 5.16 10.34
C ASN A 220 8.21 5.46 10.22
N SER A 221 7.37 4.43 10.11
CA SER A 221 5.91 4.54 9.92
C SER A 221 5.45 5.27 8.65
N ARG A 222 6.37 5.59 7.72
CA ARG A 222 6.01 6.11 6.39
C ARG A 222 5.65 4.96 5.46
N VAL A 223 4.82 5.25 4.47
CA VAL A 223 4.46 4.30 3.43
C VAL A 223 5.13 4.68 2.11
N LYS A 224 5.76 3.71 1.46
CA LYS A 224 6.13 3.81 0.04
C LYS A 224 5.23 2.89 -0.78
N ALA A 225 4.70 3.36 -1.89
CA ALA A 225 3.83 2.56 -2.73
C ALA A 225 4.28 2.58 -4.19
N PHE A 226 4.07 1.45 -4.86
CA PHE A 226 4.42 1.25 -6.26
C PHE A 226 3.27 0.57 -6.98
N ALA A 227 2.76 1.21 -8.02
CA ALA A 227 1.71 0.65 -8.86
C ALA A 227 2.33 -0.03 -10.08
N ARG A 228 1.80 -1.19 -10.45
CA ARG A 228 2.14 -1.86 -11.70
C ARG A 228 1.34 -1.23 -12.82
N ILE A 229 2.01 -0.55 -13.73
CA ILE A 229 1.41 0.09 -14.89
C ILE A 229 2.01 -0.57 -16.14
N GLY A 230 1.20 -1.37 -16.83
CA GLY A 230 1.71 -2.32 -17.83
C GLY A 230 2.70 -3.29 -17.19
N GLU A 231 3.92 -3.35 -17.72
CA GLU A 231 5.01 -4.20 -17.20
C GLU A 231 5.99 -3.45 -16.28
N GLN A 232 5.69 -2.20 -15.91
CA GLN A 232 6.59 -1.38 -15.11
C GLN A 232 6.00 -1.08 -13.74
N TRP A 233 6.87 -1.06 -12.73
CA TRP A 233 6.54 -0.55 -11.40
C TRP A 233 6.86 0.93 -11.31
N VAL A 234 5.86 1.73 -10.96
CA VAL A 234 5.97 3.18 -10.88
C VAL A 234 5.68 3.62 -9.45
N PRO A 235 6.51 4.47 -8.83
CA PRO A 235 6.27 4.97 -7.48
C PRO A 235 5.06 5.92 -7.43
N PHE A 236 4.28 5.84 -6.36
CA PHE A 236 3.13 6.72 -6.12
C PHE A 236 3.05 7.16 -4.66
N ASN A 237 2.61 8.40 -4.47
CA ASN A 237 2.27 8.94 -3.15
C ASN A 237 0.80 8.61 -2.85
N ILE A 238 0.59 7.74 -1.88
CA ILE A 238 -0.74 7.40 -1.37
C ILE A 238 -0.95 8.06 0.00
N PRO A 239 -2.20 8.42 0.38
CA PRO A 239 -2.47 8.97 1.69
C PRO A 239 -2.07 8.01 2.81
N ASP A 240 -1.58 8.53 3.94
CA ASP A 240 -1.18 7.72 5.10
C ASP A 240 -2.32 6.85 5.65
N ILE A 241 -1.95 5.76 6.34
CA ILE A 241 -2.89 4.77 6.89
C ILE A 241 -3.95 5.40 7.80
N SER A 242 -3.58 6.43 8.58
CA SER A 242 -4.48 7.17 9.46
C SER A 242 -5.41 8.14 8.73
N SER A 243 -5.21 8.40 7.43
CA SER A 243 -6.00 9.37 6.69
C SER A 243 -7.42 8.87 6.43
N PRO A 244 -8.47 9.62 6.81
CA PRO A 244 -9.86 9.21 6.56
C PRO A 244 -10.20 9.14 5.06
N LYS A 245 -9.41 9.82 4.21
CA LYS A 245 -9.58 9.83 2.75
C LYS A 245 -8.95 8.62 2.06
N ARG A 246 -8.06 7.89 2.75
CA ARG A 246 -7.28 6.78 2.18
C ARG A 246 -8.18 5.73 1.56
N LYS A 247 -9.25 5.33 2.26
CA LYS A 247 -10.23 4.34 1.78
C LYS A 247 -10.74 4.64 0.37
N TRP A 248 -11.26 5.85 0.16
CA TRP A 248 -11.83 6.25 -1.13
C TRP A 248 -10.76 6.45 -2.19
N TYR A 249 -9.60 6.97 -1.79
CA TYR A 249 -8.44 7.10 -2.66
C TYR A 249 -8.01 5.73 -3.21
N MET A 250 -7.80 4.75 -2.33
CA MET A 250 -7.32 3.41 -2.69
C MET A 250 -8.30 2.70 -3.63
N ARG A 251 -9.60 2.82 -3.38
CA ARG A 251 -10.62 2.25 -4.27
C ARG A 251 -10.51 2.82 -5.68
N GLY A 252 -10.56 4.14 -5.83
CA GLY A 252 -10.49 4.77 -7.15
C GLY A 252 -9.14 4.54 -7.83
N PHE A 253 -8.06 4.42 -7.05
CA PHE A 253 -6.72 4.21 -7.58
C PHE A 253 -6.53 2.79 -8.11
N LEU A 254 -7.01 1.77 -7.38
CA LEU A 254 -7.02 0.39 -7.85
C LEU A 254 -7.91 0.23 -9.10
N GLU A 255 -9.09 0.87 -9.12
CA GLU A 255 -9.95 0.91 -10.31
C GLU A 255 -9.22 1.53 -11.51
N TYR A 256 -8.50 2.63 -11.30
CA TYR A 256 -7.69 3.27 -12.33
C TYR A 256 -6.56 2.38 -12.85
N ILE A 257 -5.79 1.74 -11.97
CA ILE A 257 -4.69 0.84 -12.35
C ILE A 257 -5.25 -0.35 -13.14
N SER A 258 -6.31 -0.98 -12.63
CA SER A 258 -6.96 -2.12 -13.28
C SER A 258 -7.47 -1.74 -14.69
N CYS A 259 -8.11 -0.58 -14.84
CA CYS A 259 -8.57 -0.06 -16.13
C CYS A 259 -7.39 0.23 -17.07
N ARG A 260 -6.34 0.90 -16.58
CA ARG A 260 -5.14 1.24 -17.36
C ARG A 260 -4.36 0.00 -17.81
N ASN A 261 -4.38 -1.06 -17.01
CA ASN A 261 -3.82 -2.37 -17.35
C ASN A 261 -4.78 -3.25 -18.16
N LYS A 262 -5.88 -2.68 -18.66
CA LYS A 262 -6.81 -3.36 -19.59
C LYS A 262 -7.56 -4.54 -18.95
N HIS A 263 -7.66 -4.55 -17.62
CA HIS A 263 -8.40 -5.57 -16.87
C HIS A 263 -9.72 -5.03 -16.32
N GLY A 264 -9.74 -3.75 -15.96
CA GLY A 264 -10.90 -3.01 -15.46
C GLY A 264 -11.85 -2.58 -16.56
N VAL A 265 -13.13 -2.91 -16.41
CA VAL A 265 -14.17 -2.60 -17.39
C VAL A 265 -15.37 -1.94 -16.71
N SER A 266 -15.85 -0.86 -17.33
CA SER A 266 -17.16 -0.26 -17.05
C SER A 266 -18.10 -0.55 -18.21
N LEU A 267 -19.30 -1.05 -17.90
CA LEU A 267 -20.29 -1.47 -18.91
C LEU A 267 -21.46 -0.49 -18.95
N ASP A 268 -21.88 -0.09 -20.15
CA ASP A 268 -23.08 0.70 -20.40
C ASP A 268 -24.18 -0.23 -20.92
N ILE A 269 -25.12 -0.60 -20.06
CA ILE A 269 -26.23 -1.49 -20.40
C ILE A 269 -27.34 -0.79 -21.20
N GLY A 270 -27.20 0.52 -21.43
CA GLY A 270 -27.99 1.28 -22.39
C GLY A 270 -27.59 1.02 -23.85
N LYS A 271 -26.41 0.44 -24.11
CA LYS A 271 -25.98 0.10 -25.47
C LYS A 271 -26.62 -1.22 -25.93
N MET A 272 -27.53 -1.11 -26.90
CA MET A 272 -28.41 -2.23 -27.27
C MET A 272 -28.30 -2.73 -28.72
N SER A 273 -27.31 -2.23 -29.47
CA SER A 273 -27.07 -2.61 -30.86
C SER A 273 -25.77 -3.40 -31.01
N ASN A 274 -25.69 -4.22 -32.05
CA ASN A 274 -24.42 -4.83 -32.45
C ASN A 274 -23.36 -3.75 -32.69
N GLY A 275 -22.10 -4.07 -32.38
CA GLY A 275 -20.97 -3.19 -32.63
C GLY A 275 -19.96 -3.24 -31.50
N SER A 276 -19.26 -2.13 -31.30
CA SER A 276 -18.33 -1.96 -30.19
C SER A 276 -18.40 -0.55 -29.67
N TYR A 277 -18.15 -0.38 -28.37
CA TYR A 277 -18.03 0.93 -27.76
C TYR A 277 -16.88 0.96 -26.75
N ARG A 278 -16.47 2.17 -26.40
CA ARG A 278 -15.64 2.46 -25.23
C ARG A 278 -16.49 3.33 -24.32
N ASP A 279 -16.71 2.92 -23.08
CA ASP A 279 -17.56 3.67 -22.17
C ASP A 279 -16.88 5.00 -21.78
N ARG A 280 -15.79 4.89 -21.00
CA ARG A 280 -15.08 6.03 -20.42
C ARG A 280 -13.59 5.86 -20.47
N LYS A 281 -12.87 6.98 -20.39
CA LYS A 281 -11.44 6.96 -20.15
C LYS A 281 -11.15 6.53 -18.70
N CYS A 282 -10.17 5.65 -18.51
CA CYS A 282 -9.56 5.36 -17.22
C CYS A 282 -8.99 6.67 -16.65
N GLY A 283 -9.59 7.18 -15.58
CA GLY A 283 -9.21 8.47 -15.01
C GLY A 283 -9.10 8.41 -13.49
N PHE A 284 -8.07 9.07 -12.96
CA PHE A 284 -7.89 9.29 -11.54
C PHE A 284 -7.33 10.70 -11.32
N ARG A 285 -7.58 11.28 -10.14
CA ARG A 285 -7.22 12.68 -9.86
C ARG A 285 -5.73 12.90 -10.09
N ASN A 286 -5.39 13.96 -10.84
CA ASN A 286 -4.02 14.37 -11.16
C ASN A 286 -3.20 13.33 -11.96
N LEU A 287 -3.84 12.34 -12.58
CA LEU A 287 -3.18 11.37 -13.46
C LEU A 287 -3.70 11.47 -14.90
N PRO A 288 -2.88 11.08 -15.90
CA PRO A 288 -3.32 11.07 -17.29
C PRO A 288 -4.50 10.13 -17.48
N LYS A 289 -5.42 10.53 -18.36
CA LYS A 289 -6.59 9.74 -18.76
C LYS A 289 -6.21 8.82 -19.92
N TYR A 290 -6.62 7.56 -19.85
CA TYR A 290 -6.37 6.55 -20.90
C TYR A 290 -7.67 6.00 -21.45
N ASP A 291 -7.70 5.60 -22.71
CA ASP A 291 -8.91 4.97 -23.25
C ASP A 291 -9.09 3.58 -22.61
N SER A 292 -10.33 3.26 -22.21
CA SER A 292 -10.68 1.91 -21.74
C SER A 292 -10.67 0.91 -22.89
N GLU A 293 -10.58 -0.36 -22.56
CA GLU A 293 -10.70 -1.44 -23.54
C GLU A 293 -12.05 -1.39 -24.29
N PRO A 294 -12.06 -1.69 -25.60
CA PRO A 294 -13.30 -1.73 -26.35
C PRO A 294 -14.13 -2.93 -25.90
N ILE A 295 -15.43 -2.73 -25.84
CA ILE A 295 -16.40 -3.74 -25.47
C ILE A 295 -17.21 -4.07 -26.72
N SER A 296 -17.12 -5.30 -27.19
CA SER A 296 -17.93 -5.80 -28.28
C SER A 296 -19.32 -6.16 -27.78
N LEU A 297 -20.33 -5.78 -28.55
CA LEU A 297 -21.73 -6.06 -28.31
C LEU A 297 -22.23 -7.05 -29.35
N LYS A 298 -22.76 -8.17 -28.86
CA LYS A 298 -23.47 -9.14 -29.68
C LYS A 298 -24.90 -9.27 -29.20
N VAL A 299 -25.83 -8.94 -30.07
CA VAL A 299 -27.28 -9.04 -29.88
C VAL A 299 -27.74 -10.39 -30.43
N TYR A 300 -28.33 -11.19 -29.55
CA TYR A 300 -28.94 -12.46 -29.87
C TYR A 300 -30.45 -12.32 -29.76
N THR A 301 -31.11 -12.68 -30.85
CA THR A 301 -32.56 -12.79 -30.95
C THR A 301 -32.89 -14.20 -31.43
N GLY A 302 -33.90 -14.84 -30.83
CA GLY A 302 -34.25 -16.21 -31.18
C GLY A 302 -35.55 -16.64 -30.50
N ARG A 303 -36.19 -17.66 -31.06
CA ARG A 303 -37.43 -18.24 -30.49
C ARG A 303 -37.22 -18.71 -29.05
N ASP A 304 -36.03 -19.20 -28.74
CA ASP A 304 -35.65 -19.72 -27.42
C ASP A 304 -35.54 -18.64 -26.34
N LEU A 305 -35.55 -17.35 -26.72
CA LEU A 305 -35.52 -16.22 -25.80
C LEU A 305 -36.92 -15.65 -25.53
N ALA A 306 -38.00 -16.30 -25.98
CA ALA A 306 -39.39 -15.92 -25.68
C ALA A 306 -39.72 -14.42 -25.91
N GLY A 307 -39.19 -13.83 -26.98
CA GLY A 307 -39.39 -12.41 -27.34
C GLY A 307 -38.42 -11.43 -26.68
N TYR A 308 -37.53 -11.89 -25.80
CA TYR A 308 -36.45 -11.09 -25.25
C TYR A 308 -35.24 -11.01 -26.19
N LYS A 309 -34.47 -9.93 -26.07
CA LYS A 309 -33.16 -9.78 -26.71
C LYS A 309 -32.07 -10.01 -25.66
N LYS A 310 -31.11 -10.89 -25.94
CA LYS A 310 -29.91 -11.04 -25.10
C LYS A 310 -28.77 -10.25 -25.72
N ILE A 311 -28.17 -9.36 -24.94
CA ILE A 311 -27.07 -8.50 -25.37
C ILE A 311 -25.85 -8.90 -24.56
N THR A 312 -24.88 -9.53 -25.21
CA THR A 312 -23.63 -9.92 -24.57
C THR A 312 -22.60 -8.81 -24.74
N HIS A 313 -22.05 -8.37 -23.61
CA HIS A 313 -20.90 -7.48 -23.55
C HIS A 313 -19.64 -8.35 -23.40
N THR A 314 -18.76 -8.29 -24.40
CA THR A 314 -17.50 -9.03 -24.43
C THR A 314 -16.35 -8.03 -24.51
N PRO A 315 -15.67 -7.73 -23.39
CA PRO A 315 -14.41 -7.01 -23.42
C PRO A 315 -13.33 -7.82 -24.15
N ALA A 316 -12.31 -7.13 -24.67
CA ALA A 316 -11.18 -7.80 -25.33
C ALA A 316 -10.38 -8.73 -24.40
N VAL A 317 -10.41 -8.47 -23.09
CA VAL A 317 -9.71 -9.26 -22.07
C VAL A 317 -10.73 -10.06 -21.27
N VAL A 318 -10.48 -11.37 -21.15
CA VAL A 318 -11.31 -12.31 -20.38
C VAL A 318 -10.40 -13.20 -19.52
N PRO A 319 -10.67 -13.39 -18.22
CA PRO A 319 -11.70 -12.68 -17.45
C PRO A 319 -11.34 -11.20 -17.22
N PHE A 320 -12.31 -10.39 -16.77
CA PHE A 320 -12.16 -8.96 -16.50
C PHE A 320 -12.72 -8.56 -15.13
N ASP A 321 -12.26 -7.40 -14.63
CA ASP A 321 -12.70 -6.76 -13.40
C ASP A 321 -13.91 -5.86 -13.73
N LEU A 322 -15.11 -6.28 -13.32
CA LEU A 322 -16.31 -5.46 -13.50
C LEU A 322 -16.35 -4.36 -12.43
N GLN A 323 -15.94 -3.15 -12.81
CA GLN A 323 -15.82 -2.01 -11.91
C GLN A 323 -17.13 -1.24 -11.76
N ARG A 324 -17.86 -1.09 -12.86
CA ARG A 324 -19.09 -0.31 -12.92
C ARG A 324 -20.06 -0.85 -13.95
N VAL A 325 -21.33 -0.76 -13.63
CA VAL A 325 -22.44 -0.92 -14.56
C VAL A 325 -23.19 0.40 -14.58
N ALA A 326 -23.47 0.93 -15.76
CA ALA A 326 -24.14 2.22 -15.93
C ALA A 326 -25.15 2.16 -17.08
N ILE A 327 -26.00 3.17 -17.16
CA ILE A 327 -26.87 3.44 -18.31
C ILE A 327 -26.63 4.85 -18.76
N ALA A 328 -26.23 5.04 -20.03
CA ALA A 328 -26.25 6.35 -20.65
C ALA A 328 -27.70 6.84 -20.82
N LEU A 329 -27.98 8.03 -20.29
CA LEU A 329 -29.27 8.71 -20.39
C LEU A 329 -29.32 9.58 -21.65
N PRO A 330 -30.52 9.93 -22.18
CA PRO A 330 -30.66 10.72 -23.40
C PRO A 330 -29.98 12.10 -23.36
N ASN A 331 -29.82 12.67 -22.16
CA ASN A 331 -29.12 13.94 -21.93
C ASN A 331 -27.57 13.80 -21.90
N GLY A 332 -27.03 12.62 -22.21
CA GLY A 332 -25.60 12.31 -22.19
C GLY A 332 -25.03 12.03 -20.79
N SER A 333 -25.80 12.25 -19.72
CA SER A 333 -25.41 11.82 -18.37
C SER A 333 -25.49 10.30 -18.24
N HIS A 334 -24.90 9.73 -17.18
CA HIS A 334 -24.98 8.29 -16.93
C HIS A 334 -25.48 8.04 -15.53
N GLU A 335 -26.41 7.12 -15.40
CA GLU A 335 -26.90 6.61 -14.13
C GLU A 335 -26.08 5.37 -13.74
N ILE A 336 -25.62 5.30 -12.49
CA ILE A 336 -24.93 4.12 -11.98
C ILE A 336 -25.98 3.06 -11.66
N VAL A 337 -25.80 1.86 -12.19
CA VAL A 337 -26.60 0.72 -11.78
C VAL A 337 -26.01 0.16 -10.49
N PHE A 338 -26.74 0.30 -9.39
CA PHE A 338 -26.34 -0.28 -8.12
C PHE A 338 -26.58 -1.79 -8.15
N MET A 339 -25.49 -2.55 -8.13
CA MET A 339 -25.50 -4.01 -8.21
C MET A 339 -24.45 -4.60 -7.26
N ASN A 340 -24.84 -5.62 -6.49
CA ASN A 340 -23.89 -6.42 -5.72
C ASN A 340 -23.24 -7.45 -6.64
N VAL A 341 -22.28 -6.98 -7.45
CA VAL A 341 -21.51 -7.79 -8.39
C VAL A 341 -20.72 -8.87 -7.62
N PRO A 342 -20.56 -10.10 -8.15
CA PRO A 342 -19.60 -11.03 -7.59
C PRO A 342 -18.20 -10.40 -7.51
N ASN A 343 -17.59 -10.50 -6.34
CA ASN A 343 -16.18 -10.20 -6.09
C ASN A 343 -15.28 -11.27 -6.75
N LYS A 344 -15.35 -11.42 -8.06
CA LYS A 344 -14.64 -12.45 -8.82
C LYS A 344 -14.37 -11.98 -10.26
N PRO A 345 -13.34 -12.53 -10.92
CA PRO A 345 -13.09 -12.25 -12.33
C PRO A 345 -14.29 -12.67 -13.20
N VAL A 346 -14.84 -11.71 -13.93
CA VAL A 346 -16.02 -11.91 -14.79
C VAL A 346 -15.56 -12.41 -16.15
N LYS A 347 -16.17 -13.50 -16.62
CA LYS A 347 -15.91 -14.09 -17.94
C LYS A 347 -16.86 -13.56 -19.01
N GLN A 348 -18.10 -13.27 -18.64
CA GLN A 348 -19.12 -12.77 -19.55
C GLN A 348 -20.15 -11.94 -18.80
N PHE A 349 -20.64 -10.88 -19.44
CA PHE A 349 -21.73 -10.08 -18.94
C PHE A 349 -22.82 -9.99 -20.02
N SER A 350 -24.07 -10.24 -19.64
CA SER A 350 -25.19 -10.21 -20.57
C SER A 350 -26.38 -9.48 -19.98
N VAL A 351 -27.10 -8.76 -20.83
CA VAL A 351 -28.32 -8.03 -20.48
C VAL A 351 -29.46 -8.62 -21.28
N PHE A 352 -30.56 -8.96 -20.61
CA PHE A 352 -31.80 -9.37 -21.24
C PHE A 352 -32.77 -8.20 -21.26
N CYS A 353 -33.24 -7.87 -22.45
CA CYS A 353 -34.10 -6.73 -22.70
C CYS A 353 -35.45 -7.18 -23.26
N ASN A 354 -36.52 -6.45 -22.90
CA ASN A 354 -37.78 -6.46 -23.64
C ASN A 354 -37.88 -5.12 -24.39
N GLY A 355 -37.87 -5.16 -25.72
CA GLY A 355 -37.65 -3.97 -26.54
C GLY A 355 -36.29 -3.33 -26.21
N ASN A 356 -36.32 -2.04 -25.84
CA ASN A 356 -35.14 -1.26 -25.45
C ASN A 356 -35.04 -1.07 -23.92
N LYS A 357 -35.70 -1.93 -23.14
CA LYS A 357 -35.66 -1.85 -21.67
C LYS A 357 -34.86 -3.02 -21.10
N PRO A 358 -33.73 -2.77 -20.40
CA PRO A 358 -33.05 -3.80 -19.63
C PRO A 358 -34.00 -4.34 -18.56
N LEU A 359 -34.00 -5.65 -18.36
CA LEU A 359 -34.85 -6.30 -17.35
C LEU A 359 -34.07 -7.26 -16.48
N TYR A 360 -33.11 -7.97 -17.06
CA TYR A 360 -32.27 -8.91 -16.31
C TYR A 360 -30.81 -8.77 -16.71
N ILE A 361 -29.93 -9.04 -15.77
CA ILE A 361 -28.49 -9.07 -15.97
C ILE A 361 -27.99 -10.46 -15.60
N GLU A 362 -27.17 -11.05 -16.46
CA GLU A 362 -26.45 -12.29 -16.23
C GLU A 362 -24.96 -11.96 -16.18
N VAL A 363 -24.31 -12.33 -15.08
CA VAL A 363 -22.86 -12.19 -14.89
C VAL A 363 -22.29 -13.59 -14.70
N HIS A 364 -21.45 -14.02 -15.63
CA HIS A 364 -20.71 -15.28 -15.53
C HIS A 364 -19.32 -14.99 -14.96
N ALA A 365 -19.00 -15.53 -13.79
CA ALA A 365 -17.67 -15.48 -13.19
C ALA A 365 -17.12 -16.91 -12.98
N ASP A 366 -17.05 -17.38 -11.74
CA ASP A 366 -16.87 -18.80 -11.42
C ASP A 366 -18.17 -19.61 -11.65
N LYS A 367 -19.31 -18.98 -11.37
CA LYS A 367 -20.66 -19.44 -11.68
C LYS A 367 -21.47 -18.33 -12.34
N TYR A 368 -22.71 -18.64 -12.70
CA TYR A 368 -23.66 -17.64 -13.20
C TYR A 368 -24.37 -16.95 -12.05
N TYR A 369 -24.45 -15.63 -12.13
CA TYR A 369 -25.17 -14.74 -11.22
C TYR A 369 -26.25 -14.01 -12.01
N TYR A 370 -27.47 -14.01 -11.51
CA TYR A 370 -28.62 -13.41 -12.16
C TYR A 370 -29.18 -12.26 -11.32
N TYR A 371 -29.53 -11.17 -11.98
CA TYR A 371 -30.09 -9.99 -11.34
C TYR A 371 -31.35 -9.52 -12.07
N SER A 372 -32.36 -9.09 -11.32
CA SER A 372 -33.48 -8.32 -11.86
C SER A 372 -33.12 -6.84 -11.82
N TYR A 373 -33.36 -6.14 -12.92
CA TYR A 373 -33.11 -4.71 -13.05
C TYR A 373 -34.41 -3.92 -13.08
N SER A 374 -34.52 -2.93 -12.18
CA SER A 374 -35.63 -1.98 -12.14
C SER A 374 -35.20 -0.68 -11.47
N GLY A 375 -35.54 0.46 -12.10
CA GLY A 375 -35.34 1.80 -11.52
C GLY A 375 -33.90 2.07 -11.05
N GLY A 376 -32.90 1.85 -11.90
CA GLY A 376 -31.49 2.10 -11.58
C GLY A 376 -30.83 1.07 -10.66
N ASN A 377 -31.58 0.06 -10.19
CA ASN A 377 -31.10 -0.93 -9.23
C ASN A 377 -31.14 -2.34 -9.83
N ALA A 378 -30.11 -3.14 -9.54
CA ALA A 378 -30.04 -4.55 -9.91
C ALA A 378 -29.99 -5.43 -8.66
N TRP A 379 -31.06 -6.22 -8.46
CA TRP A 379 -31.26 -7.08 -7.29
C TRP A 379 -30.90 -8.51 -7.64
N ALA A 380 -30.03 -9.13 -6.84
CA ALA A 380 -29.66 -10.53 -7.04
C ALA A 380 -30.91 -11.42 -6.89
N LEU A 381 -31.12 -12.31 -7.85
CA LEU A 381 -32.14 -13.34 -7.76
C LEU A 381 -31.56 -14.46 -6.86
N SER A 382 -31.88 -14.41 -5.57
CA SER A 382 -31.40 -15.40 -4.60
C SER A 382 -31.88 -16.81 -4.96
N GLY A 383 -30.97 -17.80 -4.87
CA GLY A 383 -31.30 -19.23 -5.02
C GLY A 383 -30.84 -19.92 -6.32
N PHE A 384 -30.25 -19.23 -7.29
CA PHE A 384 -29.87 -19.85 -8.58
C PHE A 384 -28.35 -19.89 -8.78
N SER A 385 -27.77 -21.08 -8.57
CA SER A 385 -26.38 -21.42 -8.91
C SER A 385 -26.43 -22.59 -9.90
N MET A 386 -26.49 -22.32 -11.20
CA MET A 386 -26.47 -23.38 -12.22
C MET A 386 -25.06 -23.52 -12.83
N GLN A 387 -24.61 -24.77 -12.98
CA GLN A 387 -23.45 -25.09 -13.83
C GLN A 387 -23.84 -24.92 -15.32
N PRO A 388 -22.89 -24.59 -16.21
CA PRO A 388 -23.15 -24.48 -17.64
C PRO A 388 -23.36 -25.88 -18.22
N ALA A 389 -24.60 -26.35 -18.22
CA ALA A 389 -25.02 -27.49 -19.01
C ALA A 389 -26.12 -27.02 -19.96
N SER A 390 -25.81 -27.06 -21.26
CA SER A 390 -26.73 -27.02 -22.41
C SER A 390 -28.00 -26.15 -22.22
N SER A 391 -27.96 -24.93 -22.77
CA SER A 391 -29.09 -24.15 -23.35
C SER A 391 -30.54 -24.64 -23.18
N SER A 392 -30.93 -24.97 -21.96
CA SER A 392 -32.29 -25.41 -21.57
C SER A 392 -32.73 -24.72 -20.28
N ALA A 393 -31.79 -24.10 -19.54
CA ALA A 393 -32.06 -23.38 -18.31
C ALA A 393 -31.91 -21.85 -18.40
N VAL A 394 -31.16 -21.26 -19.36
CA VAL A 394 -31.46 -19.88 -19.82
C VAL A 394 -32.84 -19.84 -20.49
N VAL A 395 -33.21 -20.94 -21.15
CA VAL A 395 -34.55 -21.25 -21.70
C VAL A 395 -35.55 -21.51 -20.58
N SER A 396 -35.09 -22.12 -19.50
CA SER A 396 -35.87 -22.23 -18.30
C SER A 396 -35.76 -21.01 -17.41
N VAL A 397 -34.97 -19.87 -17.64
CA VAL A 397 -34.69 -18.51 -16.92
C VAL A 397 -35.70 -17.33 -17.06
N LEU A 398 -36.89 -17.44 -16.49
CA LEU A 398 -37.42 -18.71 -16.18
C LEU A 398 -38.85 -18.96 -16.66
N ASN A 399 -39.15 -20.19 -17.11
CA ASN A 399 -40.51 -20.77 -17.18
C ASN A 399 -41.28 -20.54 -15.86
N PHE A 400 -40.55 -20.17 -14.81
CA PHE A 400 -40.99 -19.69 -13.52
C PHE A 400 -41.33 -18.18 -13.44
N LEU A 401 -40.69 -17.28 -14.21
CA LEU A 401 -41.21 -15.91 -14.45
C LEU A 401 -42.57 -15.96 -15.17
N LYS A 402 -42.84 -17.03 -15.93
CA LYS A 402 -44.16 -17.31 -16.56
C LYS A 402 -45.28 -17.76 -15.59
N ARG A 403 -45.02 -18.08 -14.30
CA ARG A 403 -46.06 -18.53 -13.33
C ARG A 403 -46.41 -17.54 -12.21
N LYS A 404 -45.68 -16.43 -12.03
CA LYS A 404 -45.86 -15.50 -10.89
C LYS A 404 -46.43 -14.13 -11.26
N ARG A 405 -47.17 -14.06 -12.37
CA ARG A 405 -48.09 -12.96 -12.69
C ARG A 405 -49.52 -13.44 -13.05
N THR A 406 -49.87 -14.69 -12.74
CA THR A 406 -51.27 -15.06 -12.46
C THR A 406 -51.66 -14.57 -11.09
#